data_AF-A0A5N6GX79-F1
#
_entry.id   AF-A0A5N6GX79-F1
#
_cell.length_a   1.000
_cell.length_b   1.000
_cell.length_c   1.000
_cell.angle_alpha   90.00
_cell.angle_beta   90.00
_cell.angle_gamma   90.00
#
_symmetry.space_group_name_H-M   'P 1'
#
loop_
_entity.id
_entity.type
_entity.pdbx_description
1 polymer ?
#
loop_
_entity_poly.entity_id
_entity_poly.type
_entity_poly.pdbx_seq_one_letter_code
_entity_poly.pdbx_strand_id
1 'polypeptide(L)' 'MPVIVYVADREMFRDDDSIFHEILASHGIQKGDYEVELYATFPMLIFDELSDDVISELETIEVVQIERVD' A
#
# COMPACT_ATOMS: atom_id res chain seq x y z
N MET A 1 12.99 6.79 -1.09
CA MET A 1 12.65 6.96 -2.53
C MET A 1 11.15 6.75 -2.62
N PRO A 2 10.40 7.62 -3.34
CA PRO A 2 8.95 7.49 -3.38
C PRO A 2 8.51 6.14 -3.94
N VAL A 3 7.48 5.58 -3.32
CA VAL A 3 6.90 4.29 -3.69
C VAL A 3 5.40 4.46 -3.89
N ILE A 4 4.92 3.99 -5.04
CA ILE A 4 3.51 3.95 -5.38
C ILE A 4 3.01 2.53 -5.19
N VAL A 5 1.91 2.37 -4.46
CA VAL A 5 1.26 1.08 -4.22
C VAL A 5 -0.15 1.12 -4.77
N TYR A 6 -0.45 0.21 -5.69
CA TYR A 6 -1.78 0.02 -6.26
C TYR A 6 -2.44 -1.18 -5.60
N VAL A 7 -3.68 -1.01 -5.13
CA VAL A 7 -4.47 -2.10 -4.54
C VAL A 7 -5.64 -2.40 -5.47
N ALA A 8 -5.52 -3.43 -6.32
CA ALA A 8 -6.54 -3.76 -7.31
C ALA A 8 -7.90 -4.11 -6.67
N ASP A 9 -7.88 -4.70 -5.47
CA ASP A 9 -9.08 -4.97 -4.68
C ASP A 9 -9.43 -3.79 -3.76
N ARG A 10 -10.55 -3.14 -4.07
CA ARG A 10 -11.09 -2.02 -3.30
C ARG A 10 -11.54 -2.40 -1.91
N GLU A 11 -12.05 -3.61 -1.73
CA GLU A 11 -12.55 -4.04 -0.42
C GLU A 11 -11.37 -4.30 0.51
N MET A 12 -10.26 -4.85 0.00
CA MET A 12 -9.01 -4.96 0.77
C MET A 12 -8.50 -3.60 1.25
N PHE A 13 -8.54 -2.56 0.42
CA PHE A 13 -8.16 -1.22 0.87
C PHE A 13 -9.14 -0.61 1.88
N ARG A 14 -10.44 -0.96 1.82
CA ARG A 14 -11.48 -0.39 2.70
C ARG A 14 -11.60 -1.09 4.05
N ASP A 15 -11.29 -2.37 4.08
CA ASP A 15 -11.35 -3.19 5.27
C ASP A 15 -10.09 -2.98 6.12
N ASP A 16 -10.23 -2.29 7.25
CA ASP A 16 -9.13 -1.95 8.15
C ASP A 16 -8.46 -3.19 8.76
N ASP A 17 -9.18 -4.31 8.79
CA ASP A 17 -8.70 -5.61 9.26
C ASP A 17 -8.10 -6.45 8.11
N SER A 18 -7.91 -5.87 6.92
CA SER A 18 -7.31 -6.60 5.80
C SER A 18 -5.81 -6.82 6.00
N ILE A 19 -5.30 -7.89 5.39
CA ILE A 19 -3.87 -8.22 5.42
C ILE A 19 -2.99 -7.07 4.92
N PHE A 20 -3.50 -6.24 4.01
CA PHE A 20 -2.81 -5.05 3.53
C PHE A 20 -2.54 -4.05 4.66
N HIS A 21 -3.58 -3.70 5.44
CA HIS A 21 -3.42 -2.77 6.56
C HIS A 21 -2.71 -3.42 7.74
N GLU A 22 -2.86 -4.73 7.96
CA GLU A 22 -2.10 -5.47 8.98
C GLU A 22 -0.59 -5.40 8.74
N ILE A 23 -0.14 -5.59 7.50
CA ILE A 23 1.29 -5.46 7.13
C ILE A 23 1.78 -4.03 7.36
N LEU A 24 1.05 -3.01 6.91
CA LEU A 24 1.44 -1.62 7.14
C LEU A 24 1.53 -1.31 8.64
N ALA A 25 0.54 -1.74 9.43
CA ALA A 25 0.50 -1.50 10.87
C ALA A 25 1.60 -2.24 11.63
N SER A 26 1.98 -3.46 11.21
CA SER A 26 3.06 -4.23 11.85
C SER A 26 4.42 -3.55 11.71
N HIS A 27 4.59 -2.75 10.65
CA HIS A 27 5.75 -1.90 10.39
C HIS A 27 5.58 -0.46 10.89
N GLY A 28 4.52 -0.17 11.64
CA GLY A 28 4.27 1.14 12.25
C GLY A 28 3.76 2.20 11.29
N ILE A 29 3.34 1.83 10.08
CA ILE A 29 2.77 2.73 9.08
C ILE A 29 1.27 2.83 9.30
N GLN A 30 0.79 4.04 9.54
CA GLN A 30 -0.60 4.34 9.83
C GLN A 30 -1.29 5.08 8.67
N LYS A 31 -2.62 5.06 8.68
CA LYS A 31 -3.41 5.90 7.77
C LYS A 31 -3.08 7.37 8.01
N GLY A 32 -2.61 8.05 6.96
CA GLY A 32 -2.14 9.43 7.04
C GLY A 32 -0.62 9.58 6.85
N ASP A 33 0.13 8.49 6.96
CA ASP A 33 1.58 8.46 6.63
C ASP A 33 1.82 8.35 5.11
N TYR A 34 0.74 8.20 4.34
CA TYR A 34 0.74 8.10 2.89
C TYR A 34 -0.41 8.90 2.30
N GLU A 35 -0.19 9.40 1.08
CA GLU A 35 -1.26 10.03 0.31
C GLU A 35 -2.08 8.96 -0.40
N VAL A 36 -3.39 9.20 -0.55
CA VAL A 36 -4.30 8.29 -1.25
C VAL A 36 -4.95 9.04 -2.41
N GLU A 37 -4.69 8.57 -3.63
CA GLU A 37 -5.43 8.98 -4.81
C GLU A 37 -6.45 7.90 -5.19
N LEU A 38 -7.73 8.26 -5.08
CA LEU A 38 -8.82 7.38 -5.49
C LEU A 38 -9.11 7.58 -6.98
N TYR A 39 -8.42 6.84 -7.85
CA TYR A 39 -8.79 6.77 -9.26
C TYR A 39 -10.07 5.93 -9.46
N ALA A 40 -10.73 6.14 -10.60
CA ALA A 40 -11.99 5.47 -10.94
C ALA A 40 -11.91 3.92 -10.92
N THR A 41 -10.70 3.33 -10.98
CA THR A 41 -10.49 1.89 -11.12
C THR A 41 -9.98 1.23 -9.82
N PHE A 42 -8.93 1.75 -9.18
CA PHE A 42 -8.36 1.19 -7.94
C PHE A 42 -7.71 2.29 -7.09
N PRO A 43 -7.64 2.12 -5.75
CA PRO A 43 -6.87 2.99 -4.87
C PRO A 43 -5.37 2.95 -5.22
N MET A 44 -4.78 4.13 -5.28
CA MET A 44 -3.34 4.35 -5.43
C MET A 44 -2.85 5.06 -4.17
N LEU A 45 -1.84 4.48 -3.53
CA LEU A 45 -1.21 5.03 -2.34
C LEU A 45 0.20 5.51 -2.70
N ILE A 46 0.58 6.67 -2.21
CA ILE A 46 1.88 7.28 -2.46
C ILE A 46 2.59 7.42 -1.11
N PHE A 47 3.74 6.76 -1.01
CA PHE A 47 4.61 6.78 0.17
C PHE A 47 5.89 7.56 -0.17
N ASP A 48 6.33 8.46 0.71
CA ASP A 48 7.61 9.15 0.56
C ASP A 48 8.80 8.16 0.59
N GLU A 49 8.66 7.13 1.42
CA GLU A 49 9.60 6.03 1.56
C GLU A 49 8.89 4.80 2.13
N LEU A 50 9.24 3.62 1.62
CA LEU A 50 8.91 2.33 2.21
C LEU A 50 10.20 1.51 2.36
N SER A 51 10.33 0.76 3.45
CA SER A 51 11.44 -0.16 3.62
C SER A 51 11.31 -1.35 2.67
N ASP A 52 12.45 -1.95 2.29
CA ASP A 52 12.46 -3.14 1.44
C ASP A 52 11.74 -4.34 2.09
N ASP A 53 11.71 -4.40 3.43
CA ASP A 53 10.98 -5.44 4.18
C ASP A 53 9.46 -5.29 3.98
N VAL A 54 8.92 -4.07 4.12
CA VAL A 54 7.50 -3.78 3.88
C VAL A 54 7.13 -4.08 2.43
N ILE A 55 7.96 -3.63 1.48
CA ILE A 55 7.75 -3.87 0.04
C ILE A 55 7.67 -5.37 -0.23
N SER A 56 8.63 -6.15 0.27
CA SER A 56 8.68 -7.60 0.06
C SER A 56 7.45 -8.32 0.62
N GLU A 57 6.94 -7.88 1.77
CA GLU A 57 5.71 -8.43 2.36
C GLU A 57 4.46 -8.05 1.56
N LEU A 58 4.34 -6.79 1.13
CA LEU A 58 3.23 -6.33 0.31
C LEU A 58 3.18 -7.01 -1.07
N GLU A 59 4.34 -7.33 -1.68
CA GLU A 59 4.42 -8.10 -2.93
C GLU A 59 3.89 -9.53 -2.83
N THR A 60 3.72 -10.07 -1.61
CA THR A 60 3.08 -11.37 -1.40
C THR A 60 1.57 -11.34 -1.61
N ILE A 61 0.96 -10.15 -1.61
CA ILE A 61 -0.47 -9.96 -1.81
C ILE A 61 -0.73 -9.86 -3.33
N GLU A 62 -1.41 -10.87 -3.90
CA GLU A 62 -1.64 -10.96 -5.37
C GLU A 62 -2.33 -9.73 -5.98
N VAL A 63 -3.13 -9.00 -5.18
CA VAL A 63 -3.88 -7.82 -5.63
C VAL A 63 -3.14 -6.51 -5.37
N VAL A 64 -1.90 -6.55 -4.91
CA VAL A 64 -1.04 -5.39 -4.67
C VAL A 64 0.03 -5.32 -5.75
N GLN A 65 0.21 -4.15 -6.33
CA GLN A 65 1.29 -3.85 -7.26
C GLN A 65 2.09 -2.67 -6.73
N ILE A 66 3.42 -2.76 -6.81
CA ILE A 66 4.33 -1.74 -6.29
C ILE A 66 5.17 -1.16 -7.43
N GLU A 67 5.35 0.15 -7.42
CA GLU A 67 6.16 0.90 -8.37
C GLU A 67 7.11 1.83 -7.60
N ARG A 68 8.41 1.76 -7.91
CA ARG A 68 9.44 2.65 -7.34
C ARG A 68 9.66 3.81 -8.31
N VAL A 69 9.58 5.05 -7.83
CA VAL A 69 9.75 6.24 -8.66
C VAL A 69 11.16 6.81 -8.44
N ASP A 70 11.98 6.80 -9.49
CA ASP A 70 13.34 7.36 -9.51
C ASP A 70 13.36 8.91 -9.46
#